data_AF-R9T816-F1
#
_entry.id   AF-R9T816-F1
#
_cell.length_a   1.000
_cell.length_b   1.000
_cell.length_c   1.000
_cell.angle_alpha   90.00
_cell.angle_beta   90.00
_cell.angle_gamma   90.00
#
_symmetry.space_group_name_H-M   'P 1'
#
loop_
_entity.id
_entity.type
_entity.pdbx_description
1 polymer ?
#
loop_
_entity_poly.entity_id
_entity_poly.type
_entity_poly.pdbx_seq_one_letter_code
_entity_poly.pdbx_strand_id
1 'polypeptide(L)'
;MTDERAERNVEFETVRSEKIPFGKSNFIEIARKKAISKDGEESEFISISRGYTLRDGTERYKKSVTIPDETEIKEFIANQVSSI
;
A
#
# COMPACT_ATOMS: atom_id res chain seq x y z
N MET A 1 -10.27 -9.15 -25.49
CA MET A 1 -11.09 -8.87 -24.29
C MET A 1 -10.37 -7.76 -23.56
N THR A 2 -10.71 -6.54 -23.95
CA THR A 2 -10.10 -5.30 -23.48
C THR A 2 -10.66 -5.01 -22.09
N ASP A 3 -9.78 -4.72 -21.13
CA ASP A 3 -10.13 -4.51 -19.73
C ASP A 3 -10.83 -3.14 -19.56
N GLU A 4 -12.08 -3.06 -20.02
CA GLU A 4 -12.96 -1.88 -19.92
C GLU A 4 -13.71 -1.83 -18.57
N ARG A 5 -13.09 -2.28 -17.48
CA ARG A 5 -13.72 -2.24 -16.15
C ARG A 5 -12.91 -1.37 -15.18
N ALA A 6 -13.43 -0.15 -15.03
CA ALA A 6 -13.19 0.79 -13.95
C ALA A 6 -12.19 1.94 -14.20
N GLU A 7 -12.43 2.74 -15.24
CA GLU A 7 -12.41 4.21 -15.08
C GLU A 7 -13.64 4.70 -14.28
N ARG A 8 -14.01 3.99 -13.21
CA ARG A 8 -14.87 4.58 -12.19
C ARG A 8 -13.95 5.55 -11.48
N ASN A 9 -14.29 6.84 -11.51
CA ASN A 9 -13.57 7.88 -10.79
C ASN A 9 -13.47 7.48 -9.30
N VAL A 10 -12.36 6.86 -8.92
CA VAL A 10 -12.05 6.42 -7.56
C VAL A 10 -10.89 7.27 -7.10
N GLU A 11 -11.10 8.03 -6.04
CA GLU A 11 -10.06 8.80 -5.39
C GLU A 11 -9.42 7.94 -4.29
N PHE A 12 -8.10 8.00 -4.22
CA PHE A 12 -7.34 7.27 -3.21
C PHE A 12 -6.77 8.25 -2.19
N GLU A 13 -7.16 8.08 -0.93
CA GLU A 13 -6.63 8.82 0.20
C GLU A 13 -5.70 7.93 1.02
N THR A 14 -4.57 8.46 1.50
CA THR A 14 -3.72 7.76 2.48
C THR A 14 -4.11 8.22 3.87
N VAL A 15 -4.72 7.31 4.64
CA VAL A 15 -5.19 7.57 6.01
C VAL A 15 -3.99 7.65 6.99
N ARG A 16 -3.04 6.73 6.85
CA ARG A 16 -1.81 6.69 7.62
C ARG A 16 -0.74 5.92 6.87
N SER A 17 0.52 6.30 7.01
CA SER A 17 1.65 5.46 6.62
C SER A 17 2.76 5.48 7.66
N GLU A 18 3.48 4.36 7.74
CA GLU A 18 4.67 4.15 8.54
C GLU A 18 5.75 3.61 7.60
N LYS A 19 6.99 4.09 7.73
CA LYS A 19 8.10 3.61 6.90
C LYS A 19 9.34 3.31 7.72
N ILE A 20 10.05 2.27 7.31
CA ILE A 20 11.32 1.85 7.90
C ILE A 20 12.41 1.75 6.82
N PRO A 21 13.56 2.42 7.01
CA PRO A 21 14.69 2.29 6.09
C PRO A 21 15.39 0.94 6.26
N PHE A 22 16.00 0.43 5.18
CA PHE A 22 16.89 -0.72 5.23
C PHE A 22 17.95 -0.67 4.11
N GLY A 23 19.08 -1.33 4.35
CA GLY A 23 20.23 -1.28 3.44
C GLY A 23 20.71 0.15 3.23
N LYS A 24 21.27 0.46 2.04
CA LYS A 24 21.89 1.75 1.77
C LYS A 24 20.89 2.89 1.50
N SER A 25 19.79 2.58 0.81
CA SER A 25 18.85 3.61 0.34
C SER A 25 17.44 3.06 0.11
N ASN A 26 17.11 1.88 0.64
CA ASN A 26 15.78 1.30 0.45
C ASN A 26 14.92 1.59 1.68
N PHE A 27 13.61 1.48 1.51
CA PHE A 27 12.65 1.48 2.61
C PHE A 27 11.49 0.53 2.31
N ILE A 28 10.84 0.08 3.38
CA ILE A 28 9.50 -0.50 3.33
C ILE A 28 8.54 0.53 3.92
N GLU A 29 7.45 0.79 3.22
CA GLU A 29 6.32 1.58 3.70
C GLU A 29 5.11 0.66 3.87
N ILE A 30 4.39 0.80 4.98
CA ILE A 30 3.06 0.24 5.19
C ILE A 30 2.08 1.40 5.30
N ALA A 31 1.12 1.47 4.39
CA ALA A 31 0.16 2.56 4.31
C ALA A 31 -1.28 2.02 4.34
N ARG A 32 -2.12 2.55 5.23
CA ARG A 32 -3.57 2.37 5.18
C ARG A 32 -4.16 3.40 4.22
N LYS A 33 -4.88 2.94 3.22
CA LYS A 33 -5.47 3.77 2.16
C LYS A 33 -6.97 3.52 2.09
N LYS A 34 -7.67 4.54 1.61
CA LYS A 34 -9.11 4.54 1.41
C LYS A 34 -9.39 4.85 -0.06
N ALA A 35 -10.15 3.99 -0.72
CA ALA A 35 -10.71 4.25 -2.03
C ALA A 35 -12.13 4.79 -1.86
N ILE A 36 -12.40 5.96 -2.43
CA ILE A 36 -13.69 6.64 -2.39
C ILE A 36 -14.24 6.68 -3.81
N SER A 37 -15.36 6.01 -4.05
CA SER A 37 -16.07 6.08 -5.31
C SER A 37 -16.98 7.33 -5.37
N LYS A 38 -17.35 7.77 -6.58
CA LYS A 38 -18.33 8.87 -6.75
C LYS A 38 -19.69 8.61 -6.11
N ASP A 39 -20.07 7.34 -5.95
CA ASP A 39 -21.33 6.95 -5.32
C ASP A 39 -21.24 6.98 -3.78
N GLY A 40 -20.08 7.38 -3.24
CA GLY A 40 -19.83 7.47 -1.81
C GLY A 40 -19.47 6.12 -1.17
N GLU A 41 -19.23 5.08 -1.98
CA GLU A 41 -18.72 3.81 -1.44
C GLU A 41 -17.26 3.98 -1.04
N GLU A 42 -16.95 3.58 0.18
CA GLU A 42 -15.64 3.70 0.78
C GLU A 42 -15.08 2.30 1.06
N SER A 43 -13.86 2.05 0.62
CA SER A 43 -13.16 0.80 0.93
C SER A 43 -11.76 1.07 1.45
N GLU A 44 -11.42 0.46 2.58
CA GLU A 44 -10.10 0.58 3.19
C GLU A 44 -9.24 -0.63 2.89
N PHE A 45 -7.96 -0.39 2.62
CA PHE A 45 -6.98 -1.41 2.32
C PHE A 45 -5.59 -1.00 2.80
N ILE A 46 -4.71 -1.98 2.95
CA ILE A 46 -3.31 -1.78 3.30
C ILE A 46 -2.46 -1.93 2.05
N SER A 47 -1.52 -1.01 1.87
CA SER A 47 -0.50 -1.05 0.83
C SER A 47 0.86 -1.24 1.49
N ILE A 48 1.52 -2.36 1.21
CA ILE A 48 2.92 -2.58 1.62
C ILE A 48 3.79 -2.36 0.40
N SER A 49 4.67 -1.37 0.47
CA SER A 49 5.46 -0.91 -0.67
C SER A 49 6.95 -0.90 -0.36
N ARG A 50 7.75 -1.40 -1.30
CA ARG A 50 9.20 -1.21 -1.29
C ARG A 50 9.56 -0.01 -2.15
N GLY A 51 10.32 0.91 -1.58
CA GLY A 51 10.88 2.05 -2.30
C GLY A 51 12.36 2.26 -2.03
N TYR A 52 12.89 3.33 -2.61
CA TYR A 52 14.26 3.79 -2.39
C TYR A 52 14.36 5.31 -2.49
N THR A 53 15.33 5.86 -1.77
CA THR A 53 15.65 7.29 -1.74
C THR A 53 16.82 7.57 -2.70
N LEU A 54 16.68 8.59 -3.54
CA LEU A 54 17.72 9.11 -4.42
C LEU A 54 18.69 10.03 -3.66
N ARG A 55 19.80 10.39 -4.30
CA ARG A 55 20.82 11.28 -3.70
C ARG A 55 20.29 12.69 -3.40
N ASP A 56 19.28 13.13 -4.15
CA ASP A 56 18.59 14.40 -3.97
C ASP A 56 17.49 14.34 -2.88
N GLY A 57 17.32 13.18 -2.22
CA GLY A 57 16.29 12.97 -1.20
C GLY A 57 14.94 12.51 -1.76
N THR A 58 14.76 12.49 -3.07
CA THR A 58 13.48 12.06 -3.68
C THR A 58 13.23 10.58 -3.45
N GLU A 59 12.00 10.22 -3.07
CA GLU A 59 11.59 8.83 -2.89
C GLU A 59 10.94 8.28 -4.16
N ARG A 60 11.28 7.03 -4.49
CA ARG A 60 10.66 6.28 -5.59
C ARG A 60 10.18 4.92 -5.11
N TYR A 61 8.97 4.57 -5.48
CA TYR A 61 8.38 3.26 -5.21
C TYR A 61 8.72 2.29 -6.33
N LYS A 62 9.11 1.05 -5.97
CA LYS A 62 9.52 0.01 -6.93
C LYS A 62 8.46 -1.06 -7.11
N LYS A 63 7.92 -1.60 -6.02
CA LYS A 63 6.87 -2.62 -6.01
C LYS A 63 5.98 -2.41 -4.80
N SER A 64 4.71 -2.73 -4.94
CA SER A 64 3.72 -2.70 -3.87
C SER A 64 2.82 -3.92 -3.93
N VAL A 65 2.30 -4.32 -2.78
CA VAL A 65 1.20 -5.28 -2.65
C VAL A 65 0.05 -4.60 -1.91
N THR A 66 -1.16 -4.79 -2.41
CA THR A 66 -2.39 -4.33 -1.77
C THR A 66 -3.05 -5.51 -1.07
N ILE A 67 -3.44 -5.29 0.18
CA ILE A 67 -4.00 -6.29 1.09
C ILE A 67 -5.30 -5.71 1.66
N PRO A 68 -6.39 -6.49 1.74
CA PRO A 68 -7.61 -6.05 2.43
C PRO A 68 -7.33 -5.70 3.91
N ASP A 69 -8.04 -4.71 4.46
CA ASP A 69 -7.92 -4.33 5.88
C ASP A 69 -8.75 -5.26 6.80
N GLU A 70 -8.58 -6.57 6.65
CA GLU A 70 -9.28 -7.59 7.43
C GLU A 70 -8.36 -8.16 8.52
N THR A 71 -8.86 -8.33 9.74
CA THR A 71 -8.06 -8.77 10.89
C THR A 71 -7.38 -10.11 10.64
N GLU A 72 -8.10 -11.10 10.12
CA GLU A 72 -7.58 -12.45 9.84
C GLU A 72 -6.40 -12.42 8.85
N ILE A 73 -6.53 -11.64 7.78
CA ILE A 73 -5.48 -11.50 6.76
C ILE A 73 -4.25 -10.79 7.34
N LYS A 74 -4.45 -9.72 8.14
CA LYS A 74 -3.35 -9.00 8.80
C LYS A 74 -2.59 -9.87 9.77
N GLU A 75 -3.30 -10.61 10.62
CA GLU A 75 -2.69 -11.52 11.58
C GLU A 75 -1.93 -12.64 10.88
N PHE A 76 -2.50 -13.23 9.83
CA PHE A 76 -1.81 -14.24 9.02
C PHE A 76 -0.49 -13.70 8.48
N ILE A 77 -0.50 -12.53 7.82
CA ILE A 77 0.72 -11.94 7.24
C ILE A 77 1.73 -11.59 8.32
N ALA A 78 1.31 -10.94 9.41
CA ALA A 78 2.19 -10.56 10.51
C ALA A 78 2.88 -11.78 11.14
N ASN A 79 2.12 -12.85 11.39
CA ASN A 79 2.64 -14.09 11.95
C ASN A 79 3.62 -14.77 11.00
N GLN A 80 3.26 -14.93 9.71
CA GLN A 80 4.13 -15.58 8.74
C GLN A 80 5.44 -14.81 8.54
N VAL A 81 5.39 -13.48 8.38
CA VAL A 81 6.58 -12.64 8.24
C VAL A 81 7.46 -12.66 9.48
N SER A 82 6.87 -12.74 10.67
CA SER A 82 7.65 -12.81 11.92
C SER A 82 8.28 -14.19 12.16
N SER A 83 7.76 -15.24 11.53
CA SER A 83 8.18 -16.62 11.72
C SER A 83 9.23 -17.14 10.73
N ILE A 84 9.46 -16.41 9.63
CA ILE A 84 10.47 -16.73 8.60
C ILE A 84 11.78 -16.03 8.93
#